data_AF-A0A1N6EMV1-F1
#
_entry.id   AF-A0A1N6EMV1-F1
#
_cell.length_a   1.000
_cell.length_b   1.000
_cell.length_c   1.000
_cell.angle_alpha   90.00
_cell.angle_beta   90.00
_cell.angle_gamma   90.00
#
_symmetry.space_group_name_H-M   'P 1'
#
loop_
_entity.id
_entity.type
_entity.pdbx_description
1 polymer ?
#
loop_
_entity_poly.entity_id
_entity_poly.type
_entity_poly.pdbx_seq_one_letter_code
_entity_poly.pdbx_strand_id
1 'polypeptide(L)'
;MARKYAELRAQLSPEVRARSEQATKDLIAEMALSELRRAMGFSQEGLATVMNVKQPSVAKLEQRTDMYVSTLRDHIHALGGELVLIARFADRDVKISSVGGPSTSKDAAA
;
A
#
# COMPACT_ATOMS: atom_id res chain seq x y z
N MET A 1 -23.28 18.65 18.06
CA MET A 1 -23.34 18.18 16.65
C MET A 1 -21.93 18.13 16.11
N ALA A 2 -21.44 16.97 15.66
CA ALA A 2 -20.13 16.87 15.02
C ALA A 2 -20.17 17.54 13.63
N ARG A 3 -19.27 18.48 13.34
CA ARG A 3 -19.17 19.09 12.00
C ARG A 3 -18.64 18.06 11.01
N LYS A 4 -19.19 18.03 9.78
CA LYS A 4 -18.72 17.12 8.73
C LYS A 4 -17.30 17.51 8.35
N TYR A 5 -16.40 16.54 8.31
CA TYR A 5 -14.98 16.75 7.98
C TYR A 5 -14.77 17.51 6.65
N ALA A 6 -15.64 17.28 5.67
CA ALA A 6 -15.63 17.98 4.38
C ALA A 6 -15.86 19.50 4.51
N GLU A 7 -16.73 19.93 5.43
CA GLU A 7 -17.03 21.35 5.66
C GLU A 7 -15.87 22.07 6.35
N LEU A 8 -15.17 21.36 7.25
CA LEU A 8 -13.98 21.88 7.91
C LEU A 8 -12.82 22.05 6.91
N ARG A 9 -12.64 21.06 6.02
CA ARG A 9 -11.60 21.10 4.98
C ARG A 9 -11.86 22.20 3.95
N ALA A 10 -13.13 22.49 3.64
CA ALA A 10 -13.53 23.58 2.75
C ALA A 10 -13.11 24.96 3.27
N GLN A 11 -12.99 25.13 4.58
CA GLN A 11 -12.60 26.40 5.22
C GLN A 11 -11.08 26.59 5.33
N LEU A 12 -10.27 25.56 5.01
CA LEU A 12 -8.81 25.66 5.03
C LEU A 12 -8.28 26.45 3.83
N SER A 13 -7.30 27.33 4.08
CA SER A 13 -6.60 28.07 3.03
C SER A 13 -5.82 27.11 2.11
N PRO A 14 -5.56 27.50 0.84
CA PRO A 14 -4.82 26.67 -0.11
C PRO A 14 -3.43 26.25 0.42
N GLU A 15 -2.75 27.13 1.14
CA GLU A 15 -1.43 26.87 1.73
C GLU A 15 -1.49 25.81 2.83
N VAL A 16 -2.51 25.88 3.70
CA VAL A 16 -2.71 24.88 4.76
C VAL A 16 -3.12 23.53 4.16
N ARG A 17 -3.91 23.52 3.08
CA ARG A 17 -4.23 22.30 2.33
C ARG A 17 -2.98 21.68 1.71
N ALA A 18 -2.15 22.47 1.03
CA ALA A 18 -0.92 21.98 0.42
C ALA A 18 0.07 21.43 1.46
N ARG A 19 0.22 22.11 2.61
CA ARG A 19 1.04 21.61 3.72
C ARG A 19 0.48 20.32 4.31
N SER A 20 -0.83 20.21 4.45
CA SER A 20 -1.49 18.99 4.92
C SER A 20 -1.35 17.85 3.91
N GLU A 21 -1.43 18.12 2.61
CA GLU A 21 -1.22 17.13 1.55
C GLU A 21 0.23 16.65 1.49
N GLN A 22 1.19 17.55 1.66
CA GLN A 22 2.60 17.19 1.74
C GLN A 22 2.87 16.37 3.01
N ALA A 23 2.38 16.80 4.17
CA ALA A 23 2.48 16.02 5.40
C ALA A 23 1.82 14.65 5.26
N THR A 24 0.68 14.55 4.57
CA THR A 24 0.04 13.27 4.23
C THR A 24 0.92 12.41 3.33
N LYS A 25 1.57 12.98 2.30
CA LYS A 25 2.52 12.24 1.45
C LYS A 25 3.71 11.72 2.25
N ASP A 26 4.23 12.53 3.17
CA ASP A 26 5.37 12.18 4.03
C ASP A 26 4.96 11.10 5.05
N LEU A 27 3.75 11.17 5.61
CA LEU A 27 3.19 10.12 6.49
C LEU A 27 2.88 8.83 5.72
N ILE A 28 2.46 8.94 4.46
CA ILE A 28 2.26 7.80 3.56
C ILE A 28 3.57 7.05 3.29
N ALA A 29 4.73 7.73 3.41
CA ALA A 29 6.03 7.12 3.19
C ALA A 29 6.33 5.96 4.16
N GLU A 30 5.72 5.97 5.35
CA GLU A 30 5.81 4.90 6.35
C GLU A 30 4.43 4.62 6.97
N MET A 31 3.64 3.76 6.32
CA MET A 31 2.32 3.34 6.84
C MET A 31 2.26 1.84 7.10
N ALA A 32 1.52 1.46 8.15
CA ALA A 32 1.08 0.07 8.29
C ALA A 32 0.06 -0.26 7.18
N LEU A 33 -0.01 -1.53 6.76
CA LEU A 33 -0.92 -1.97 5.69
C LEU A 33 -2.40 -1.60 5.96
N SER A 34 -2.82 -1.69 7.22
CA SER A 34 -4.19 -1.31 7.62
C SER A 34 -4.50 0.17 7.39
N GLU A 35 -3.49 1.04 7.52
CA GLU A 35 -3.60 2.47 7.30
C GLU A 35 -3.52 2.78 5.81
N LEU A 36 -2.62 2.12 5.07
CA LEU A 36 -2.54 2.20 3.61
C LEU A 36 -3.88 1.82 2.96
N ARG A 37 -4.48 0.70 3.37
CA ARG A 37 -5.81 0.29 2.89
C ARG A 37 -6.86 1.38 3.11
N ARG A 38 -6.88 2.00 4.29
CA ARG A 38 -7.82 3.08 4.63
C ARG A 38 -7.56 4.34 3.80
N ALA A 39 -6.30 4.70 3.58
CA ALA A 39 -5.93 5.84 2.74
C ALA A 39 -6.37 5.65 1.28
N MET A 40 -6.36 4.41 0.80
CA MET A 40 -6.88 4.04 -0.53
C MET A 40 -8.42 3.90 -0.57
N GLY A 41 -9.13 4.16 0.54
CA GLY A 41 -10.60 4.15 0.58
C GLY A 41 -11.24 2.77 0.73
N PHE A 42 -10.46 1.73 1.04
CA PHE A 42 -10.97 0.38 1.19
C PHE A 42 -11.36 0.04 2.64
N SER A 43 -12.53 -0.56 2.84
CA SER A 43 -12.85 -1.28 4.08
C SER A 43 -12.16 -2.65 4.10
N GLN A 44 -12.07 -3.30 5.27
CA GLN A 44 -11.52 -4.67 5.34
C GLN A 44 -12.38 -5.66 4.54
N GLU A 45 -13.70 -5.50 4.57
CA GLU A 45 -14.63 -6.34 3.79
C GLU A 45 -14.51 -6.09 2.28
N GLY A 46 -14.36 -4.83 1.88
CA GLY A 46 -14.16 -4.44 0.50
C GLY A 46 -12.89 -5.06 -0.08
N LEU A 47 -11.78 -4.94 0.65
CA LEU A 47 -10.54 -5.59 0.23
C LEU A 47 -10.63 -7.12 0.23
N ALA A 48 -11.27 -7.71 1.24
CA ALA A 48 -11.46 -9.16 1.30
C ALA A 48 -12.24 -9.69 0.09
N THR A 49 -13.24 -8.94 -0.36
CA THR A 49 -14.03 -9.25 -1.56
C THR A 49 -13.16 -9.24 -2.81
N VAL A 50 -12.34 -8.20 -3.00
CA VAL A 50 -11.43 -8.09 -4.16
C VAL A 50 -10.39 -9.21 -4.15
N MET A 51 -9.86 -9.55 -2.98
CA MET A 51 -8.87 -10.62 -2.83
C MET A 51 -9.48 -12.03 -2.81
N ASN A 52 -10.82 -12.17 -2.88
CA ASN A 52 -11.54 -13.43 -2.75
C ASN A 52 -11.17 -14.23 -1.48
N VAL A 53 -11.05 -13.54 -0.35
CA VAL A 53 -10.75 -14.12 0.97
C VAL A 53 -11.79 -13.67 2.00
N LYS A 54 -11.78 -14.28 3.19
CA LYS A 54 -12.64 -13.85 4.30
C LYS A 54 -12.07 -12.59 4.96
N GLN A 55 -12.94 -11.69 5.42
CA GLN A 55 -12.53 -10.47 6.13
C GLN A 55 -11.57 -10.71 7.32
N PRO A 56 -11.74 -11.76 8.16
CA PRO A 56 -10.77 -12.06 9.21
C PRO A 56 -9.37 -12.42 8.70
N SER A 57 -9.24 -12.90 7.46
CA SER A 57 -7.96 -13.15 6.83
C SER A 57 -7.22 -11.84 6.54
N VAL A 58 -7.92 -10.80 6.05
CA VAL A 58 -7.33 -9.47 5.82
C VAL A 58 -6.86 -8.85 7.14
N ALA A 59 -7.69 -8.92 8.19
CA ALA A 59 -7.31 -8.41 9.51
C ALA A 59 -6.07 -9.12 10.07
N LYS A 60 -5.98 -10.44 9.94
CA LYS A 60 -4.80 -11.22 10.36
C LYS A 60 -3.57 -10.89 9.53
N LEU A 61 -3.71 -10.68 8.22
CA LEU A 61 -2.60 -10.31 7.34
C LEU A 61 -2.02 -8.94 7.73
N GLU A 62 -2.87 -7.95 7.99
CA GLU A 62 -2.45 -6.60 8.40
C GLU A 62 -1.74 -6.54 9.76
N GLN A 63 -1.95 -7.54 10.63
CA GLN A 63 -1.35 -7.62 11.96
C GLN A 63 -0.06 -8.43 12.03
N ARG A 64 0.28 -9.19 10.97
CA ARG A 64 1.48 -10.01 10.95
C ARG A 64 2.72 -9.16 10.71
N THR A 65 3.77 -9.44 11.46
CA THR A 65 5.12 -8.87 11.24
C THR A 65 5.83 -9.51 10.05
N ASP A 66 5.48 -10.77 9.74
CA ASP A 66 6.03 -11.51 8.61
C ASP A 66 4.92 -11.94 7.64
N MET A 67 5.11 -11.59 6.36
CA MET A 67 4.20 -11.92 5.27
C MET A 67 5.00 -12.33 4.03
N TYR A 68 4.50 -13.32 3.29
CA TYR A 68 5.07 -13.66 2.00
C TYR A 68 4.98 -12.47 1.03
N VAL A 69 6.05 -12.19 0.30
CA VAL A 69 6.11 -11.11 -0.70
C VAL A 69 5.02 -11.25 -1.76
N SER A 70 4.64 -12.48 -2.13
CA SER A 70 3.51 -12.74 -3.03
C SER A 70 2.20 -12.21 -2.45
N THR A 71 1.92 -12.49 -1.17
CA THR A 71 0.71 -11.98 -0.50
C THR A 71 0.71 -10.46 -0.37
N LEU A 72 1.87 -9.85 -0.10
CA LEU A 72 2.00 -8.39 -0.11
C LEU A 72 1.68 -7.83 -1.50
N ARG A 73 2.19 -8.46 -2.56
CA ARG A 73 1.93 -8.05 -3.94
C ARG A 73 0.45 -8.13 -4.28
N ASP A 74 -0.21 -9.24 -3.94
CA ASP A 74 -1.65 -9.42 -4.19
C ASP A 74 -2.48 -8.38 -3.42
N HIS A 75 -2.09 -8.06 -2.19
CA HIS A 75 -2.73 -7.03 -1.37
C HIS A 75 -2.62 -5.64 -2.01
N ILE A 76 -1.40 -5.24 -2.42
CA ILE A 76 -1.16 -3.95 -3.08
C ILE A 76 -1.88 -3.88 -4.44
N HIS A 77 -1.88 -4.98 -5.20
CA HIS A 77 -2.60 -5.08 -6.47
C HIS A 77 -4.12 -4.96 -6.29
N ALA A 78 -4.67 -5.56 -5.24
CA ALA A 78 -6.09 -5.43 -4.90
C ALA A 78 -6.50 -4.00 -4.49
N LEU A 79 -5.55 -3.19 -4.01
CA LEU A 79 -5.73 -1.75 -3.79
C LEU A 79 -5.53 -0.91 -5.07
N GLY A 80 -5.20 -1.54 -6.20
CA GLY A 80 -4.93 -0.88 -7.48
C GLY A 80 -3.50 -0.35 -7.63
N GLY A 81 -2.55 -0.82 -6.81
CA GLY A 81 -1.14 -0.41 -6.84
C GLY A 81 -0.20 -1.47 -7.44
N GLU A 82 1.06 -1.08 -7.61
CA GLU A 82 2.18 -1.98 -7.95
C GLU A 82 3.15 -2.06 -6.76
N LEU A 83 3.51 -3.27 -6.34
CA LEU A 83 4.55 -3.46 -5.33
C LEU A 83 5.94 -3.40 -5.98
N VAL A 84 6.74 -2.40 -5.58
CA VAL A 84 8.15 -2.28 -5.95
C VAL A 84 9.02 -2.58 -4.72
N LEU A 85 9.95 -3.52 -4.86
CA LEU A 85 10.93 -3.85 -3.84
C LEU A 85 12.26 -3.16 -4.15
N ILE A 86 12.80 -2.42 -3.19
CA ILE A 86 14.06 -1.69 -3.33
C ILE A 86 15.00 -2.12 -2.22
N ALA A 87 16.20 -2.61 -2.60
CA ALA A 87 17.32 -2.76 -1.69
C ALA A 87 18.14 -1.47 -1.70
N ARG A 88 18.21 -0.79 -0.54
CA ARG A 88 18.97 0.45 -0.36
C ARG A 88 20.35 0.15 0.21
N PHE A 89 21.37 0.61 -0.49
CA PHE A 89 22.78 0.57 -0.09
C PHE A 89 23.28 2.00 0.15
N ALA A 90 24.49 2.15 0.70
CA ALA A 90 25.06 3.46 1.01
C ALA A 90 25.22 4.36 -0.24
N ASP A 91 25.45 3.76 -1.41
CA ASP A 91 25.77 4.43 -2.66
C ASP A 91 24.69 4.30 -3.75
N ARG A 92 23.72 3.38 -3.58
CA ARG A 92 22.71 3.09 -4.61
C ARG A 92 21.46 2.39 -4.08
N ASP A 93 20.39 2.53 -4.86
CA ASP A 93 19.16 1.74 -4.71
C ASP A 93 19.08 0.69 -5.84
N VAL A 94 18.71 -0.55 -5.51
CA VAL A 94 18.55 -1.64 -6.47
C VAL A 94 17.11 -2.15 -6.44
N LYS A 95 16.39 -2.07 -7.56
CA LYS A 95 15.05 -2.67 -7.71
C LYS A 95 15.20 -4.19 -7.78
N ILE A 96 14.50 -4.91 -6.90
CA ILE A 96 14.46 -6.38 -6.89
C ILE A 96 13.34 -6.86 -7.82
N SER A 97 13.69 -7.64 -8.83
CA SER A 97 12.73 -8.20 -9.80
C SER A 97 12.09 -9.53 -9.34
N SER A 98 12.76 -10.31 -8.49
CA SER A 98 12.22 -11.57 -7.95
C SER A 98 12.74 -11.90 -6.55
N VAL A 99 11.88 -12.47 -5.70
CA VAL A 99 12.23 -12.99 -4.38
C VAL A 99 12.08 -14.51 -4.43
N GLY A 100 13.14 -15.18 -4.91
CA GLY A 100 13.21 -16.60 -5.27
C GLY A 100 14.41 -16.84 -6.18
N GLY A 101 14.92 -18.08 -6.26
CA GLY A 101 16.10 -18.43 -7.06
C GLY A 101 15.99 -17.97 -8.53
N PRO A 102 17.11 -17.85 -9.25
CA PRO A 102 17.15 -17.21 -10.57
C PRO A 102 16.09 -17.82 -11.48
N SER A 103 15.12 -16.98 -11.88
CA SER A 103 14.21 -17.32 -12.97
C SER A 103 15.05 -17.47 -14.22
N THR A 104 15.41 -18.71 -14.57
CA THR A 104 15.87 -19.03 -15.91
C THR A 104 14.66 -18.93 -16.83
N SER A 105 14.36 -17.71 -17.27
CA SER A 105 13.43 -17.50 -18.37
C SER A 105 14.01 -18.16 -19.61
N LYS A 106 13.57 -19.39 -19.89
CA LYS A 106 13.74 -20.08 -21.17
C LYS A 106 12.56 -19.73 -22.09
N ASP A 107 12.26 -18.45 -22.22
CA ASP A 107 11.29 -17.91 -23.18
C ASP A 107 11.98 -16.79 -23.98
N ALA A 108 12.95 -17.21 -24.78
CA ALA A 108 13.52 -16.44 -25.87
C ALA A 108 14.02 -17.42 -26.95
N ALA A 109 13.14 -18.30 -27.43
CA ALA A 109 13.25 -19.00 -28.73
C ALA A 109 12.06 -19.95 -28.92
N ALA A 110 11.04 -19.48 -29.65
CA ALA A 110 10.24 -20.25 -30.59
C ALA A 110 9.43 -19.28 -31.46
#